data_AF-A0A8S3C2P9-F1
#
_entry.id   AF-A0A8S3C2P9-F1
#
_cell.length_a   1.000
_cell.length_b   1.000
_cell.length_c   1.000
_cell.angle_alpha   90.00
_cell.angle_beta   90.00
_cell.angle_gamma   90.00
#
_symmetry.space_group_name_H-M   'P 1'
#
loop_
_entity.id
_entity.type
_entity.pdbx_description
1 polymer ?
#
loop_
_entity_poly.entity_id
_entity_poly.type
_entity_poly.pdbx_seq_one_letter_code
_entity_poly.pdbx_strand_id
1 'polypeptide(L)'
;IKLAFIHPATPLHIKKYSKKQICLINETSERYQTIVRPYIEQNQLNSQWVYNIIDGKSERERILLETDQFLLLPDLMWDGKSMDSLHLLVLVKSRSIHSIRDLKPEHIPLLESLLETTLDFISTKYGIAKNVIRAFFHYPPTFYHLHVHFTTIHNRICGCEVERAHLVTDVMDHLALKPDYYQTKTLYYKIPVNDKLYQLFEESEQTKNKEA
;
A
#
# COMPACT_ATOMS: atom_id res chain seq x y z
N ILE A 1 -31.22 -7.24 -12.56
CA ILE A 1 -30.91 -6.01 -11.79
C ILE A 1 -30.84 -6.39 -10.32
N LYS A 2 -29.74 -6.10 -9.62
CA LYS A 2 -29.59 -6.34 -8.17
C LYS A 2 -29.85 -5.02 -7.44
N LEU A 3 -30.84 -4.99 -6.55
CA LEU A 3 -31.21 -3.80 -5.76
C LEU A 3 -30.92 -4.06 -4.28
N ALA A 4 -30.37 -3.07 -3.59
CA ALA A 4 -30.15 -3.09 -2.15
C ALA A 4 -30.75 -1.82 -1.53
N PHE A 5 -31.59 -1.98 -0.52
CA PHE A 5 -32.26 -0.88 0.17
C PHE A 5 -31.74 -0.74 1.60
N ILE A 6 -31.58 0.50 2.05
CA ILE A 6 -31.23 0.82 3.44
C ILE A 6 -32.30 1.77 3.97
N HIS A 7 -33.13 1.27 4.89
CA HIS A 7 -34.20 2.04 5.51
C HIS A 7 -34.36 1.66 7.00
N PRO A 8 -34.34 2.64 7.93
CA PRO A 8 -34.07 4.06 7.71
C PRO A 8 -32.59 4.32 7.38
N ALA A 9 -32.34 5.16 6.38
CA ALA A 9 -30.98 5.63 6.10
C ALA A 9 -30.55 6.61 7.19
N THR A 10 -29.37 6.41 7.76
CA THR A 10 -28.78 7.33 8.74
C THR A 10 -27.80 8.27 8.02
N PRO A 11 -27.39 9.40 8.63
CA PRO A 11 -26.32 10.23 8.08
C PRO A 11 -25.02 9.45 7.81
N LEU A 12 -24.74 8.40 8.60
CA LEU A 12 -23.59 7.50 8.36
C LEU A 12 -23.77 6.68 7.07
N HIS A 13 -24.97 6.18 6.80
CA HIS A 13 -25.28 5.51 5.52
C HIS A 13 -25.09 6.47 4.35
N ILE A 14 -25.64 7.69 4.44
CA ILE A 14 -25.48 8.71 3.39
C ILE A 14 -23.99 8.99 3.18
N LYS A 15 -23.24 9.35 4.22
CA LYS A 15 -21.79 9.61 4.14
C LYS A 15 -20.98 8.45 3.55
N LYS A 16 -21.34 7.20 3.87
CA LYS A 16 -20.68 6.00 3.35
C LYS A 16 -20.88 5.83 1.84
N TYR A 17 -22.08 6.13 1.33
CA TYR A 17 -22.45 5.92 -0.08
C TYR A 17 -22.43 7.19 -0.93
N SER A 18 -22.25 8.38 -0.33
CA SER A 18 -22.04 9.63 -1.08
C SER A 18 -20.78 9.55 -1.92
N LYS A 19 -20.84 10.11 -3.14
CA LYS A 19 -19.67 10.28 -3.99
C LYS A 19 -18.61 11.07 -3.23
N LYS A 20 -17.46 10.46 -2.99
CA LYS A 20 -16.31 11.13 -2.38
C LYS A 20 -15.64 11.98 -3.45
N GLN A 21 -15.43 13.25 -3.18
CA GLN A 21 -14.55 14.09 -3.98
C GLN A 21 -13.11 13.62 -3.73
N ILE A 22 -12.37 13.42 -4.82
CA ILE A 22 -10.98 12.91 -4.81
C ILE A 22 -10.14 13.93 -5.56
N CYS A 23 -8.98 14.26 -5.01
CA CYS A 23 -8.02 15.18 -5.57
C CYS A 23 -6.69 14.47 -5.83
N LEU A 24 -5.92 14.96 -6.80
CA LEU A 24 -4.53 14.57 -6.98
C LEU A 24 -3.63 15.47 -6.11
N ILE A 25 -2.72 14.85 -5.38
CA ILE A 25 -1.68 15.51 -4.60
C ILE A 25 -0.34 15.35 -5.30
N ASN A 26 0.46 16.40 -5.25
CA ASN A 26 1.85 16.46 -5.69
C ASN A 26 2.78 16.60 -4.47
N GLU A 27 3.16 15.49 -3.87
CA GLU A 27 3.96 15.47 -2.65
C GLU A 27 5.46 15.56 -2.97
N THR A 28 6.04 16.76 -2.82
CA THR A 28 7.48 16.98 -2.93
C THR A 28 8.22 16.38 -1.72
N SER A 29 9.56 16.28 -1.81
CA SER A 29 10.39 15.87 -0.67
C SER A 29 10.17 16.75 0.56
N GLU A 30 10.08 18.08 0.38
CA GLU A 30 9.79 19.04 1.46
C GLU A 30 8.44 18.72 2.12
N ARG A 31 7.38 18.57 1.31
CA ARG A 31 6.03 18.25 1.82
C ARG A 31 5.99 16.91 2.54
N TYR A 32 6.74 15.91 2.07
CA TYR A 32 6.88 14.65 2.81
C TYR A 32 7.48 14.88 4.19
N GLN A 33 8.60 15.60 4.28
CA GLN A 33 9.29 15.82 5.56
C GLN A 33 8.48 16.69 6.53
N THR A 34 7.77 17.70 6.05
CA THR A 34 7.06 18.67 6.91
C THR A 34 5.62 18.26 7.24
N ILE A 35 4.98 17.43 6.42
CA ILE A 35 3.55 17.09 6.57
C ILE A 35 3.38 15.58 6.77
N VAL A 36 3.83 14.78 5.82
CA VAL A 36 3.48 13.35 5.76
C VAL A 36 4.24 12.54 6.81
N ARG A 37 5.53 12.78 6.98
CA ARG A 37 6.36 12.10 7.98
C ARG A 37 5.87 12.35 9.42
N PRO A 38 5.60 13.60 9.86
CA PRO A 38 4.99 13.85 11.17
C PRO A 38 3.63 13.16 11.32
N TYR A 39 2.81 13.13 10.25
CA TYR A 39 1.55 12.40 10.25
C TYR A 39 1.75 10.90 10.49
N ILE A 40 2.72 10.26 9.82
CA ILE A 40 3.06 8.85 10.02
C ILE A 40 3.49 8.60 11.47
N GLU A 41 4.42 9.41 11.98
CA GLU A 41 4.99 9.29 13.33
C GLU A 41 3.90 9.41 14.42
N GLN A 42 2.93 10.31 14.24
CA GLN A 42 1.81 10.48 15.16
C GLN A 42 0.76 9.35 15.08
N ASN A 43 0.69 8.63 13.96
CA ASN A 43 -0.35 7.63 13.69
C ASN A 43 0.19 6.19 13.64
N GLN A 44 1.41 5.93 14.13
CA GLN A 44 2.05 4.60 14.11
C GLN A 44 1.22 3.49 14.80
N LEU A 45 0.36 3.85 15.76
CA LEU A 45 -0.53 2.91 16.45
C LEU A 45 -1.53 2.21 15.52
N ASN A 46 -1.79 2.75 14.32
CA ASN A 46 -2.69 2.13 13.35
C ASN A 46 -2.13 0.83 12.72
N SER A 47 -0.85 0.52 12.92
CA SER A 47 -0.19 -0.70 12.41
C SER A 47 -0.11 -1.83 13.45
N GLN A 48 -0.72 -1.71 14.64
CA GLN A 48 -0.58 -2.71 15.71
C GLN A 48 -1.05 -4.11 15.30
N TRP A 49 -2.10 -4.21 14.49
CA TRP A 49 -2.58 -5.49 13.98
C TRP A 49 -1.53 -6.18 13.09
N VAL A 50 -0.75 -5.42 12.31
CA VAL A 50 0.36 -5.92 11.49
C VAL A 50 1.44 -6.52 12.40
N TYR A 51 1.78 -5.82 13.48
CA TYR A 51 2.77 -6.30 14.44
C TYR A 51 2.31 -7.57 15.16
N ASN A 52 1.01 -7.70 15.42
CA ASN A 52 0.46 -8.93 16.00
C ASN A 52 0.61 -10.12 15.03
N ILE A 53 0.47 -9.91 13.72
CA ILE A 53 0.74 -10.96 12.72
C ILE A 53 2.23 -11.30 12.68
N ILE A 54 3.10 -10.30 12.59
CA ILE A 54 4.57 -10.47 12.53
C ILE A 54 5.11 -11.18 13.78
N ASP A 55 4.64 -10.77 14.96
CA ASP A 55 5.02 -11.37 16.25
C ASP A 55 4.33 -12.72 16.49
N GLY A 56 3.35 -13.07 15.67
CA GLY A 56 2.64 -14.33 15.77
C GLY A 56 1.56 -14.45 16.82
N LYS A 57 1.05 -13.30 17.25
CA LYS A 57 -0.04 -13.20 18.23
C LYS A 57 -1.41 -13.36 17.56
N SER A 58 -1.50 -13.27 16.23
CA SER A 58 -2.75 -13.39 15.47
C SER A 58 -2.53 -13.93 14.05
N GLU A 59 -3.59 -14.49 13.45
CA GLU A 59 -3.67 -14.86 12.01
C GLU A 59 -2.58 -15.86 11.56
N ARG A 60 -1.99 -16.63 12.49
CA ARG A 60 -0.91 -17.58 12.20
C ARG A 60 -1.33 -18.65 11.19
N GLU A 61 -2.57 -19.10 11.28
CA GLU A 61 -3.20 -20.08 10.40
C GLU A 61 -3.41 -19.58 8.96
N ARG A 62 -3.38 -18.25 8.74
CA ARG A 62 -3.52 -17.66 7.41
C ARG A 62 -2.20 -17.47 6.70
N ILE A 63 -1.07 -17.64 7.38
CA ILE A 63 0.26 -17.47 6.80
C ILE A 63 0.50 -18.60 5.79
N LEU A 64 0.76 -18.24 4.53
CA LEU A 64 1.01 -19.16 3.42
C LEU A 64 2.50 -19.52 3.33
N LEU A 65 3.36 -18.56 3.63
CA LEU A 65 4.81 -18.67 3.64
C LEU A 65 5.38 -17.71 4.68
N GLU A 66 6.36 -18.16 5.45
CA GLU A 66 7.10 -17.35 6.41
C GLU A 66 8.60 -17.51 6.13
N THR A 67 9.29 -16.37 5.95
CA THR A 67 10.75 -16.30 5.84
C THR A 67 11.31 -15.49 7.00
N ASP A 68 12.64 -15.39 7.11
CA ASP A 68 13.27 -14.53 8.11
C ASP A 68 12.97 -13.04 7.87
N GLN A 69 12.63 -12.66 6.63
CA GLN A 69 12.48 -11.26 6.22
C GLN A 69 11.03 -10.82 6.02
N PHE A 70 10.10 -11.73 5.70
CA PHE A 70 8.71 -11.37 5.39
C PHE A 70 7.72 -12.52 5.62
N LEU A 71 6.44 -12.18 5.62
CA LEU A 71 5.30 -13.12 5.67
C LEU A 71 4.45 -12.95 4.41
N LEU A 72 3.93 -14.05 3.86
CA LEU A 72 2.97 -14.06 2.76
C LEU A 72 1.61 -14.54 3.28
N LEU A 73 0.54 -13.81 2.96
CA LEU A 73 -0.82 -14.08 3.41
C LEU A 73 -1.82 -13.86 2.25
N PRO A 74 -3.03 -14.45 2.29
CA PRO A 74 -4.16 -14.00 1.49
C PRO A 74 -4.58 -12.58 1.92
N ASP A 75 -4.77 -11.68 0.95
CA ASP A 75 -5.37 -10.38 1.22
C ASP A 75 -6.85 -10.56 1.65
N LEU A 76 -7.37 -9.67 2.49
CA LEU A 76 -8.78 -9.69 2.91
C LEU A 76 -9.75 -9.54 1.74
N MET A 77 -9.30 -8.98 0.62
CA MET A 77 -10.09 -8.81 -0.59
C MET A 77 -10.26 -10.09 -1.42
N TRP A 78 -9.50 -11.16 -1.11
CA TRP A 78 -9.58 -12.42 -1.84
C TRP A 78 -10.36 -13.47 -1.05
N ASP A 79 -11.37 -14.05 -1.70
CA ASP A 79 -12.23 -15.09 -1.10
C ASP A 79 -11.62 -16.50 -1.17
N GLY A 80 -10.44 -16.65 -1.78
CA GLY A 80 -9.75 -17.92 -1.95
C GLY A 80 -10.37 -18.85 -3.00
N LYS A 81 -11.38 -18.40 -3.76
CA LYS A 81 -12.12 -19.26 -4.70
C LYS A 81 -11.61 -19.14 -6.13
N SER A 82 -11.54 -17.92 -6.65
CA SER A 82 -11.12 -17.69 -8.03
C SER A 82 -9.66 -17.27 -8.09
N MET A 83 -8.89 -17.90 -8.97
CA MET A 83 -7.52 -17.47 -9.25
C MET A 83 -7.48 -16.17 -10.06
N ASP A 84 -8.53 -15.87 -10.84
CA ASP A 84 -8.62 -14.59 -11.56
C ASP A 84 -8.68 -13.40 -10.60
N SER A 85 -9.18 -13.61 -9.38
CA SER A 85 -9.22 -12.60 -8.31
C SER A 85 -8.14 -12.81 -7.26
N LEU A 86 -7.13 -13.65 -7.51
CA LEU A 86 -6.05 -13.88 -6.54
C LEU A 86 -5.42 -12.55 -6.14
N HIS A 87 -5.32 -12.38 -4.82
CA HIS A 87 -4.73 -11.23 -4.16
C HIS A 87 -4.04 -11.73 -2.90
N LEU A 88 -2.71 -11.68 -2.93
CA LEU A 88 -1.86 -11.99 -1.80
C LEU A 88 -1.16 -10.71 -1.32
N LEU A 89 -0.77 -10.73 -0.07
CA LEU A 89 -0.10 -9.64 0.61
C LEU A 89 1.18 -10.16 1.24
N VAL A 90 2.31 -9.54 0.91
CA VAL A 90 3.57 -9.71 1.61
C VAL A 90 3.71 -8.62 2.67
N LEU A 91 3.98 -9.01 3.91
CA LEU A 91 4.35 -8.11 5.02
C LEU A 91 5.83 -8.26 5.33
N VAL A 92 6.62 -7.20 5.16
CA VAL A 92 8.04 -7.21 5.54
C VAL A 92 8.18 -7.24 7.07
N LYS A 93 9.05 -8.05 7.65
CA LYS A 93 9.16 -8.16 9.12
C LYS A 93 9.82 -6.94 9.76
N SER A 94 10.69 -6.23 9.02
CA SER A 94 11.29 -4.98 9.51
C SER A 94 10.22 -3.92 9.78
N ARG A 95 10.25 -3.35 10.98
CA ARG A 95 9.38 -2.23 11.38
C ARG A 95 9.96 -0.86 11.01
N SER A 96 11.16 -0.81 10.43
CA SER A 96 11.84 0.44 10.09
C SER A 96 11.43 1.03 8.75
N ILE A 97 10.61 0.31 7.97
CA ILE A 97 10.22 0.70 6.61
C ILE A 97 8.71 0.85 6.56
N HIS A 98 8.22 2.08 6.40
CA HIS A 98 6.79 2.39 6.45
C HIS A 98 6.14 2.43 5.08
N SER A 99 6.91 2.84 4.05
CA SER A 99 6.45 2.98 2.67
C SER A 99 7.65 3.01 1.70
N ILE A 100 7.38 3.20 0.41
CA ILE A 100 8.43 3.36 -0.60
C ILE A 100 9.35 4.57 -0.35
N ARG A 101 8.93 5.57 0.44
CA ARG A 101 9.77 6.71 0.85
C ARG A 101 10.99 6.30 1.69
N ASP A 102 10.90 5.19 2.40
CA ASP A 102 11.96 4.69 3.27
C ASP A 102 12.91 3.72 2.55
N LEU A 103 12.56 3.29 1.33
CA LEU A 103 13.38 2.37 0.55
C LEU A 103 14.67 3.04 0.06
N LYS A 104 15.73 2.23 -0.01
CA LYS A 104 17.12 2.60 -0.31
C LYS A 104 17.78 1.42 -1.04
N PRO A 105 18.95 1.60 -1.68
CA PRO A 105 19.65 0.51 -2.36
C PRO A 105 19.93 -0.72 -1.48
N GLU A 106 20.20 -0.52 -0.18
CA GLU A 106 20.40 -1.62 0.78
C GLU A 106 19.19 -2.57 0.92
N HIS A 107 18.00 -2.11 0.51
CA HIS A 107 16.77 -2.89 0.52
C HIS A 107 16.55 -3.69 -0.78
N ILE A 108 17.34 -3.48 -1.84
CA ILE A 108 17.17 -4.20 -3.11
C ILE A 108 17.24 -5.73 -2.92
N PRO A 109 18.20 -6.31 -2.17
CA PRO A 109 18.23 -7.76 -1.95
C PRO A 109 16.98 -8.32 -1.27
N LEU A 110 16.35 -7.54 -0.38
CA LEU A 110 15.06 -7.90 0.22
C LEU A 110 13.95 -7.92 -0.84
N LEU A 111 13.92 -6.92 -1.73
CA LEU A 111 12.92 -6.81 -2.80
C LEU A 111 13.07 -7.92 -3.86
N GLU A 112 14.29 -8.28 -4.22
CA GLU A 112 14.58 -9.41 -5.12
C GLU A 112 14.11 -10.73 -4.49
N SER A 113 14.52 -10.99 -3.25
CA SER A 113 14.16 -12.19 -2.49
C SER A 113 12.65 -12.33 -2.34
N LEU A 114 11.93 -11.27 -1.94
CA LEU A 114 10.49 -11.33 -1.76
C LEU A 114 9.77 -11.54 -3.10
N LEU A 115 10.24 -10.93 -4.18
CA LEU A 115 9.64 -11.05 -5.51
C LEU A 115 9.80 -12.46 -6.05
N GLU A 116 11.03 -12.98 -6.08
CA GLU A 116 11.33 -14.31 -6.59
C GLU A 116 10.59 -15.40 -5.78
N THR A 117 10.79 -15.39 -4.45
CA THR A 117 10.21 -16.39 -3.56
C THR A 117 8.68 -16.40 -3.63
N THR A 118 8.04 -15.23 -3.69
CA THR A 118 6.57 -15.16 -3.77
C THR A 118 6.06 -15.63 -5.12
N LEU A 119 6.74 -15.29 -6.22
CA LEU A 119 6.36 -15.75 -7.56
C LEU A 119 6.52 -17.27 -7.70
N ASP A 120 7.59 -17.86 -7.15
CA ASP A 120 7.80 -19.30 -7.09
C ASP A 120 6.73 -20.01 -6.26
N PHE A 121 6.41 -19.45 -5.10
CA PHE A 121 5.33 -19.97 -4.26
C PHE A 121 4.00 -19.96 -5.00
N ILE A 122 3.62 -18.84 -5.63
CA ILE A 122 2.37 -18.72 -6.39
C ILE A 122 2.33 -19.73 -7.53
N SER A 123 3.44 -19.86 -8.28
CA SER A 123 3.52 -20.78 -9.41
C SER A 123 3.38 -22.23 -8.98
N THR A 124 4.09 -22.63 -7.93
CA THR A 124 4.07 -24.00 -7.40
C THR A 124 2.71 -24.34 -6.78
N LYS A 125 2.15 -23.44 -5.95
CA LYS A 125 0.94 -23.72 -5.18
C LYS A 125 -0.34 -23.62 -6.01
N TYR A 126 -0.40 -22.64 -6.92
CA TYR A 126 -1.63 -22.32 -7.65
C TYR A 126 -1.54 -22.62 -9.15
N GLY A 127 -0.38 -23.04 -9.67
CA GLY A 127 -0.20 -23.32 -11.10
C GLY A 127 -0.27 -22.07 -11.99
N ILE A 128 -0.10 -20.88 -11.41
CA ILE A 128 -0.19 -19.61 -12.12
C ILE A 128 1.19 -19.21 -12.64
N ALA A 129 1.29 -18.83 -13.91
CA ALA A 129 2.57 -18.40 -14.48
C ALA A 129 3.07 -17.08 -13.83
N LYS A 130 4.37 -16.99 -13.56
CA LYS A 130 4.95 -15.81 -12.89
C LYS A 130 4.67 -14.50 -13.65
N ASN A 131 4.64 -14.54 -14.99
CA ASN A 131 4.41 -13.39 -15.85
C ASN A 131 2.95 -12.92 -15.90
N VAL A 132 2.00 -13.64 -15.29
CA VAL A 132 0.61 -13.18 -15.13
C VAL A 132 0.34 -12.61 -13.74
N ILE A 133 1.39 -12.42 -12.92
CA ILE A 133 1.31 -11.79 -11.61
C ILE A 133 1.88 -10.38 -11.67
N ARG A 134 1.13 -9.43 -11.11
CA ARG A 134 1.53 -8.05 -10.85
C ARG A 134 1.95 -7.93 -9.39
N ALA A 135 3.19 -7.51 -9.14
CA ALA A 135 3.71 -7.20 -7.82
C ALA A 135 3.92 -5.69 -7.66
N PHE A 136 3.28 -5.06 -6.67
CA PHE A 136 3.31 -3.60 -6.53
C PHE A 136 3.12 -3.11 -5.08
N PHE A 137 3.62 -1.92 -4.81
CA PHE A 137 3.34 -1.14 -3.59
C PHE A 137 2.21 -0.15 -3.84
N HIS A 138 1.51 0.23 -2.78
CA HIS A 138 0.65 1.42 -2.79
C HIS A 138 1.41 2.64 -2.28
N TYR A 139 1.14 3.81 -2.87
CA TYR A 139 1.45 5.10 -2.28
C TYR A 139 0.28 6.10 -2.43
N PRO A 140 -0.21 6.70 -1.33
CA PRO A 140 0.07 6.32 0.04
C PRO A 140 -0.48 4.90 0.32
N PRO A 141 0.19 4.14 1.21
CA PRO A 141 -0.32 2.84 1.63
C PRO A 141 -1.56 3.01 2.53
N THR A 142 -2.38 1.95 2.64
CA THR A 142 -3.55 1.97 3.53
C THR A 142 -3.13 1.96 5.02
N PHE A 143 -1.95 1.42 5.31
CA PHE A 143 -1.32 1.43 6.63
C PHE A 143 0.20 1.54 6.45
N TYR A 144 0.86 2.25 7.36
CA TYR A 144 2.29 2.58 7.25
C TYR A 144 3.17 1.49 7.86
N HIS A 145 3.33 0.43 7.09
CA HIS A 145 4.26 -0.68 7.30
C HIS A 145 4.49 -1.31 5.93
N LEU A 146 5.74 -1.49 5.49
CA LEU A 146 6.01 -1.89 4.11
C LEU A 146 5.36 -3.24 3.78
N HIS A 147 4.52 -3.22 2.73
CA HIS A 147 3.84 -4.39 2.22
C HIS A 147 3.76 -4.36 0.69
N VAL A 148 3.68 -5.54 0.09
CA VAL A 148 3.63 -5.72 -1.36
C VAL A 148 2.38 -6.50 -1.72
N HIS A 149 1.62 -5.99 -2.67
CA HIS A 149 0.47 -6.69 -3.23
C HIS A 149 0.91 -7.55 -4.41
N PHE A 150 0.46 -8.80 -4.41
CA PHE A 150 0.60 -9.73 -5.53
C PHE A 150 -0.79 -10.08 -6.03
N THR A 151 -1.12 -9.64 -7.24
CA THR A 151 -2.42 -9.93 -7.88
C THR A 151 -2.20 -10.56 -9.23
N THR A 152 -3.16 -11.31 -9.75
CA THR A 152 -3.13 -11.61 -11.19
C THR A 152 -3.31 -10.33 -12.00
N ILE A 153 -2.85 -10.34 -13.26
CA ILE A 153 -3.10 -9.24 -14.20
C ILE A 153 -4.59 -9.10 -14.57
N HIS A 154 -5.36 -10.19 -14.44
CA HIS A 154 -6.80 -10.23 -14.68
C HIS A 154 -7.59 -9.61 -13.53
N ASN A 155 -7.03 -9.60 -12.33
CA ASN A 155 -7.61 -8.96 -11.17
C ASN A 155 -7.65 -7.44 -11.38
N ARG A 156 -8.87 -6.89 -11.48
CA ARG A 156 -9.16 -5.45 -11.66
C ARG A 156 -9.58 -4.77 -10.35
N ILE A 157 -9.22 -5.32 -9.20
CA ILE A 157 -9.48 -4.69 -7.90
C ILE A 157 -8.85 -3.29 -7.85
N CYS A 158 -9.55 -2.37 -7.16
CA CYS A 158 -9.10 -1.01 -6.87
C CYS A 158 -7.75 -1.02 -6.14
N GLY A 159 -6.78 -0.25 -6.61
CA GLY A 159 -5.43 -0.15 -6.03
C GLY A 159 -4.31 -0.28 -7.06
N CYS A 160 -4.55 -0.89 -8.22
CA CYS A 160 -3.54 -1.08 -9.27
C CYS A 160 -3.43 0.10 -10.26
N GLU A 161 -4.10 1.22 -9.99
CA GLU A 161 -4.09 2.39 -10.88
C GLU A 161 -2.77 3.16 -10.77
N VAL A 162 -2.38 3.86 -11.83
CA VAL A 162 -1.08 4.55 -11.94
C VAL A 162 -0.90 5.63 -10.87
N GLU A 163 -1.99 6.23 -10.41
CA GLU A 163 -2.01 7.23 -9.34
C GLU A 163 -1.94 6.62 -7.92
N ARG A 164 -1.55 5.34 -7.81
CA ARG A 164 -1.37 4.66 -6.52
C ARG A 164 -0.34 3.54 -6.54
N ALA A 165 -0.34 2.70 -7.58
CA ALA A 165 0.49 1.52 -7.67
C ALA A 165 1.89 1.83 -8.19
N HIS A 166 2.90 1.23 -7.56
CA HIS A 166 4.29 1.26 -8.00
C HIS A 166 4.80 -0.18 -8.13
N LEU A 167 5.15 -0.62 -9.35
CA LEU A 167 5.66 -1.97 -9.57
C LEU A 167 6.95 -2.19 -8.77
N VAL A 168 7.11 -3.39 -8.20
CA VAL A 168 8.33 -3.73 -7.44
C VAL A 168 9.57 -3.64 -8.31
N THR A 169 9.47 -4.07 -9.57
CA THR A 169 10.56 -3.98 -10.56
C THR A 169 10.98 -2.54 -10.79
N ASP A 170 10.02 -1.64 -11.06
CA ASP A 170 10.32 -0.22 -11.27
C ASP A 170 10.95 0.40 -10.03
N VAL A 171 10.48 0.02 -8.83
CA VAL A 171 11.05 0.50 -7.56
C VAL A 171 12.51 0.08 -7.42
N MET A 172 12.85 -1.16 -7.76
CA MET A 172 14.24 -1.63 -7.75
C MET A 172 15.09 -0.87 -8.78
N ASP A 173 14.60 -0.70 -10.00
CA ASP A 173 15.30 0.04 -11.06
C ASP A 173 15.57 1.50 -10.66
N HIS A 174 14.58 2.15 -10.05
CA HIS A 174 14.70 3.51 -9.54
C HIS A 174 15.78 3.63 -8.46
N LEU A 175 15.82 2.69 -7.50
CA LEU A 175 16.81 2.68 -6.43
C LEU A 175 18.22 2.39 -6.95
N ALA A 176 18.34 1.52 -7.95
CA ALA A 176 19.60 1.24 -8.62
C ALA A 176 20.11 2.46 -9.41
N LEU A 177 19.20 3.23 -10.03
CA LEU A 177 19.54 4.43 -10.80
C LEU A 177 19.94 5.61 -9.90
N LYS A 178 19.24 5.82 -8.79
CA LYS A 178 19.48 6.93 -7.86
C LYS A 178 19.22 6.50 -6.40
N PRO A 179 20.26 6.45 -5.54
CA PRO A 179 20.14 5.96 -4.17
C PRO A 179 19.09 6.64 -3.28
N ASP A 180 18.84 7.93 -3.53
CA ASP A 180 17.87 8.76 -2.81
C ASP A 180 16.62 9.08 -3.65
N TYR A 181 16.30 8.22 -4.64
CA TYR A 181 15.23 8.46 -5.61
C TYR A 181 13.90 8.72 -4.91
N TYR A 182 13.45 7.83 -4.02
CA TYR A 182 12.16 7.97 -3.35
C TYR A 182 12.16 9.05 -2.27
N GLN A 183 13.31 9.42 -1.72
CA GLN A 183 13.44 10.52 -0.76
C GLN A 183 13.30 11.88 -1.45
N THR A 184 13.70 11.98 -2.73
CA THR A 184 13.74 13.26 -3.47
C THR A 184 12.64 13.41 -4.52
N LYS A 185 12.11 12.31 -5.06
CA LYS A 185 11.06 12.33 -6.08
C LYS A 185 9.77 12.96 -5.55
N THR A 186 9.14 13.79 -6.38
CA THR A 186 7.74 14.16 -6.17
C THR A 186 6.84 12.97 -6.49
N LEU A 187 6.06 12.52 -5.50
CA LEU A 187 5.08 11.45 -5.68
C LEU A 187 3.70 12.04 -5.94
N TYR A 188 3.00 11.51 -6.93
CA TYR A 188 1.67 11.94 -7.32
C TYR A 188 0.68 10.84 -7.00
N TYR A 189 -0.37 11.18 -6.26
CA TYR A 189 -1.37 10.19 -5.86
C TYR A 189 -2.74 10.82 -5.62
N LYS A 190 -3.77 9.97 -5.70
CA LYS A 190 -5.14 10.38 -5.39
C LYS A 190 -5.44 10.27 -3.90
N ILE A 191 -6.17 11.25 -3.36
CA ILE A 191 -6.64 11.23 -1.97
C ILE A 191 -8.06 11.81 -1.87
N PRO A 192 -8.95 11.23 -1.05
CA PRO A 192 -10.25 11.84 -0.76
C PRO A 192 -10.12 13.16 -0.02
N VAL A 193 -10.96 14.15 -0.32
CA VAL A 193 -10.92 15.48 0.36
C VAL A 193 -11.23 15.42 1.86
N ASN A 194 -11.89 14.34 2.31
CA ASN A 194 -12.20 14.12 3.71
C ASN A 194 -11.14 13.29 4.44
N ASP A 195 -10.05 12.93 3.75
CA ASP A 195 -8.90 12.28 4.35
C ASP A 195 -8.13 13.27 5.24
N LYS A 196 -7.61 12.79 6.37
CA LYS A 196 -6.89 13.64 7.31
C LYS A 196 -5.60 14.19 6.68
N LEU A 197 -4.92 13.41 5.86
CA LEU A 197 -3.69 13.86 5.21
C LEU A 197 -3.99 14.93 4.15
N TYR A 198 -5.14 14.86 3.46
CA TYR A 198 -5.57 15.93 2.57
C TYR A 198 -5.77 17.25 3.33
N GLN A 199 -6.44 17.21 4.48
CA GLN A 199 -6.65 18.39 5.32
C GLN A 199 -5.34 19.05 5.75
N LEU A 200 -4.33 18.25 6.11
CA LEU A 200 -3.00 18.76 6.47
C LEU A 200 -2.29 19.46 5.32
N PHE A 201 -2.46 18.96 4.08
CA PHE A 201 -1.96 19.66 2.91
C PHE A 201 -2.64 21.01 2.70
N GLU A 202 -3.97 21.07 2.79
CA GLU A 202 -4.72 22.32 2.64
C GLU A 202 -4.36 23.37 3.71
N GLU A 203 -4.21 22.93 4.97
CA GLU A 203 -3.78 23.78 6.08
C GLU A 203 -2.40 24.38 5.83
N SER A 204 -1.45 23.59 5.30
CA SER A 204 -0.10 24.07 4.98
C SER A 204 -0.09 25.11 3.86
N GLU A 205 -0.88 24.91 2.80
CA GLU A 205 -0.99 25.87 1.68
C GLU A 205 -1.62 27.20 2.14
N GLN A 206 -2.63 27.14 3.02
CA GLN A 206 -3.26 28.35 3.58
C GLN A 206 -2.30 29.16 4.46
N THR A 207 -1.44 28.50 5.24
CA THR A 207 -0.42 29.19 6.05
C THR A 207 0.61 29.87 5.16
N LYS A 208 1.12 29.17 4.13
CA LYS A 208 2.07 29.76 3.16
C LYS A 208 1.50 31.00 2.47
N ASN A 209 0.22 30.99 2.11
CA ASN A 209 -0.45 32.13 1.46
C ASN A 209 -0.73 33.32 2.41
N LYS A 210 -0.71 33.11 3.73
CA LYS A 210 -0.88 34.19 4.73
C LYS A 210 0.44 34.84 5.12
N GLU A 211 1.56 34.14 4.94
CA GLU A 211 2.91 34.60 5.27
C GLU A 211 3.63 35.27 4.08
N ALA A 212 3.06 35.18 2.88
CA ALA A 212 3.52 35.83 1.65
C ALA A 212 2.79 37.16 1.40
#